data_AF-G2T082-F1
#
_entry.id   AF-G2T082-F1
#
_cell.length_a   1.000
_cell.length_b   1.000
_cell.length_c   1.000
_cell.angle_alpha   90.00
_cell.angle_beta   90.00
_cell.angle_gamma   90.00
#
_symmetry.space_group_name_H-M   'P 1'
#
loop_
_entity.id
_entity.type
_entity.pdbx_description
1 polymer ?
#
loop_
_entity_poly.entity_id
_entity_poly.type
_entity_poly.pdbx_seq_one_letter_code
_entity_poly.pdbx_strand_id
1 'polypeptide(L)'
;MGYFDFQKKSDCIVCIDSDGCAMDTMEVKHRTCFGPQWIKTFGLTEHEAECMELWLSINLYSITRGINRFKGLALALAEVEKRGLGNIEGLAEYEAWTKEAKELSNPALLAVTQKSDNPCFEKALLWSIRTNRAIHALPAEDRPFPNVKSAMDAMAKQADLAAVSSANREAVEAEWGRHHLAEDCSTLLTQEAGTKAFCIGELRKMGYEPGRILMVGDAPGDRDAAEKNGVRFYPILVGHEGESWKRLLEEAFPKLLAGSFDAEYQKELNQAFEQNLGVHADSE
;
A
#
# COMPACT_ATOMS: atom_id res chain seq x y z
N MET A 1 3.34 -3.60 -25.68
CA MET A 1 2.71 -2.31 -25.35
C MET A 1 3.33 -1.78 -24.08
N GLY A 2 3.68 -0.50 -24.04
CA GLY A 2 4.16 0.14 -22.81
C GLY A 2 3.04 0.28 -21.78
N TYR A 3 3.37 0.49 -20.51
CA TYR A 3 2.40 0.65 -19.42
C TYR A 3 1.40 1.80 -19.63
N PHE A 4 1.77 2.80 -20.43
CA PHE A 4 0.98 4.01 -20.71
C PHE A 4 0.49 4.05 -22.17
N ASP A 5 0.54 2.92 -22.88
CA ASP A 5 0.16 2.79 -24.28
C ASP A 5 -1.29 2.31 -24.38
N PHE A 6 -2.23 3.18 -23.97
CA PHE A 6 -3.66 2.94 -24.10
C PHE A 6 -4.40 4.20 -24.56
N GLN A 7 -5.53 4.01 -25.25
CA GLN A 7 -6.36 5.11 -25.70
C GLN A 7 -7.31 5.53 -24.58
N LYS A 8 -7.24 6.81 -24.19
CA LYS A 8 -8.20 7.47 -23.29
C LYS A 8 -9.62 7.33 -23.85
N LYS A 9 -10.55 6.79 -23.05
CA LYS A 9 -11.97 6.57 -23.41
C LYS A 9 -12.90 7.56 -22.71
N SER A 10 -12.48 8.13 -21.58
CA SER A 10 -13.22 9.12 -20.81
C SER A 10 -12.34 10.29 -20.40
N ASP A 11 -12.92 11.43 -20.06
CA ASP A 11 -12.20 12.56 -19.46
C ASP A 11 -11.81 12.34 -17.99
N CYS A 12 -12.28 11.25 -17.38
CA CYS A 12 -12.03 10.88 -16.01
C CYS A 12 -11.23 9.57 -15.93
N ILE A 13 -10.29 9.48 -14.98
CA ILE A 13 -9.57 8.24 -14.66
C ILE A 13 -9.54 7.99 -13.15
N VAL A 14 -9.80 6.74 -12.75
CA VAL A 14 -9.69 6.28 -11.36
C VAL A 14 -8.52 5.32 -11.23
N CYS A 15 -7.52 5.73 -10.47
CA CYS A 15 -6.35 4.95 -10.08
C CYS A 15 -6.68 4.18 -8.80
N ILE A 16 -6.56 2.86 -8.82
CA ILE A 16 -7.01 1.98 -7.74
C ILE A 16 -5.81 1.18 -7.22
N ASP A 17 -5.48 1.32 -5.94
CA ASP A 17 -4.48 0.43 -5.32
C ASP A 17 -5.02 -1.00 -5.14
N SER A 18 -4.11 -1.97 -4.99
CA SER A 18 -4.47 -3.39 -4.90
C SER A 18 -4.61 -3.88 -3.45
N ASP A 19 -3.50 -4.16 -2.79
CA ASP A 19 -3.45 -4.83 -1.49
C ASP A 19 -3.99 -3.93 -0.38
N GLY A 20 -5.10 -4.29 0.26
CA GLY A 20 -5.72 -3.48 1.31
C GLY A 20 -6.69 -2.42 0.80
N CYS A 21 -6.78 -2.23 -0.52
CA CYS A 21 -7.70 -1.31 -1.18
C CYS A 21 -8.77 -2.08 -1.98
N ALA A 22 -8.40 -2.71 -3.10
CA ALA A 22 -9.31 -3.57 -3.88
C ALA A 22 -9.33 -5.01 -3.35
N MET A 23 -8.19 -5.52 -2.89
CA MET A 23 -7.98 -6.93 -2.54
C MET A 23 -7.77 -7.13 -1.03
N ASP A 24 -8.48 -8.10 -0.45
CA ASP A 24 -8.39 -8.53 0.96
C ASP A 24 -7.19 -9.47 1.17
N THR A 25 -6.00 -8.94 0.91
CA THR A 25 -4.73 -9.69 0.88
C THR A 25 -3.72 -9.15 1.89
N MET A 26 -3.78 -7.85 2.20
CA MET A 26 -2.79 -7.19 3.06
C MET A 26 -2.80 -7.76 4.48
N GLU A 27 -3.98 -7.95 5.06
CA GLU A 27 -4.10 -8.49 6.43
C GLU A 27 -3.55 -9.91 6.53
N VAL A 28 -3.94 -10.79 5.59
CA VAL A 28 -3.45 -12.17 5.54
C VAL A 28 -1.93 -12.20 5.39
N LYS A 29 -1.37 -11.41 4.45
CA LYS A 29 0.08 -11.31 4.23
C LYS A 29 0.80 -10.90 5.52
N HIS A 30 0.32 -9.87 6.23
CA HIS A 30 0.96 -9.42 7.46
C HIS A 30 0.82 -10.42 8.61
N ARG A 31 -0.37 -11.05 8.76
CA ARG A 31 -0.64 -11.99 9.85
C ARG A 31 0.08 -13.33 9.72
N THR A 32 0.23 -13.82 8.50
CA THR A 32 0.69 -15.20 8.26
C THR A 32 2.11 -15.26 7.69
N CYS A 33 2.60 -14.17 7.09
CA CYS A 33 3.90 -14.12 6.45
C CYS A 33 4.83 -13.13 7.17
N PHE A 34 4.57 -11.83 7.09
CA PHE A 34 5.51 -10.83 7.62
C PHE A 34 5.74 -11.01 9.13
N GLY A 35 4.65 -11.07 9.91
CA GLY A 35 4.62 -11.23 11.37
C GLY A 35 5.36 -12.48 11.87
N PRO A 36 4.97 -13.69 11.43
CA PRO A 36 5.65 -14.91 11.85
C PRO A 36 7.13 -14.96 11.45
N GLN A 37 7.49 -14.44 10.26
CA GLN A 37 8.89 -14.50 9.82
C GLN A 37 9.81 -13.55 10.59
N TRP A 38 9.37 -12.36 11.01
CA TRP A 38 10.25 -11.46 11.77
C TRP A 38 10.43 -11.96 13.21
N ILE A 39 9.35 -12.42 13.87
CA ILE A 39 9.41 -13.05 15.19
C ILE A 39 10.43 -14.20 15.19
N LYS A 40 10.33 -15.10 14.20
CA LYS A 40 11.25 -16.22 14.05
C LYS A 40 12.70 -15.77 13.76
N THR A 41 12.89 -14.75 12.93
CA THR A 41 14.23 -14.36 12.46
C THR A 41 15.01 -13.55 13.51
N PHE A 42 14.30 -12.77 14.33
CA PHE A 42 14.89 -11.98 15.40
C PHE A 42 14.85 -12.67 16.76
N GLY A 43 14.29 -13.88 16.86
CA GLY A 43 14.29 -14.69 18.08
C GLY A 43 13.32 -14.19 19.15
N LEU A 44 12.16 -13.68 18.73
CA LEU A 44 11.17 -13.03 19.60
C LEU A 44 10.07 -13.99 20.09
N THR A 45 10.30 -15.30 20.03
CA THR A 45 9.27 -16.32 20.32
C THR A 45 8.74 -16.25 21.76
N GLU A 46 9.56 -15.86 22.74
CA GLU A 46 9.12 -15.70 24.13
C GLU A 46 8.06 -14.59 24.29
N HIS A 47 8.02 -13.63 23.36
CA HIS A 47 7.10 -12.50 23.32
C HIS A 47 6.20 -12.52 22.08
N GLU A 48 5.93 -13.69 21.51
CA GLU A 48 5.27 -13.83 20.20
C GLU A 48 3.98 -13.01 20.06
N ALA A 49 3.07 -13.11 21.04
CA ALA A 49 1.80 -12.39 20.99
C ALA A 49 1.98 -10.87 21.01
N GLU A 50 2.79 -10.35 21.93
CA GLU A 50 3.04 -8.90 22.05
C GLU A 50 3.78 -8.35 20.83
N CYS A 51 4.80 -9.06 20.34
CA CYS A 51 5.48 -8.70 19.11
C CYS A 51 4.49 -8.72 17.94
N MET A 52 3.65 -9.73 17.81
CA MET A 52 2.68 -9.79 16.72
C MET A 52 1.71 -8.60 16.74
N GLU A 53 1.18 -8.23 17.89
CA GLU A 53 0.33 -7.04 18.04
C GLU A 53 1.09 -5.76 17.67
N LEU A 54 2.33 -5.63 18.12
CA LEU A 54 3.20 -4.50 17.79
C LEU A 54 3.43 -4.40 16.26
N TRP A 55 3.71 -5.51 15.59
CA TRP A 55 3.91 -5.55 14.14
C TRP A 55 2.68 -5.07 13.40
N LEU A 56 1.50 -5.55 13.79
CA LEU A 56 0.23 -5.22 13.15
C LEU A 56 -0.17 -3.76 13.42
N SER A 57 -0.01 -3.31 14.66
CA SER A 57 -0.27 -1.91 15.04
C SER A 57 0.54 -0.94 14.18
N ILE A 58 1.85 -1.17 14.07
CA ILE A 58 2.72 -0.35 13.22
C ILE A 58 2.31 -0.50 11.75
N ASN A 59 2.35 -1.71 11.20
CA ASN A 59 2.35 -1.87 9.75
C ASN A 59 0.96 -1.95 9.09
N LEU A 60 -0.12 -2.16 9.85
CA LEU A 60 -1.48 -2.25 9.31
C LEU A 60 -2.44 -1.19 9.87
N TYR A 61 -2.34 -0.86 11.16
CA TYR A 61 -3.38 -0.13 11.87
C TYR A 61 -2.94 1.26 12.36
N SER A 62 -1.88 1.82 11.76
CA SER A 62 -1.38 3.16 12.07
C SER A 62 -1.06 3.95 10.81
N ILE A 63 -0.64 5.21 10.96
CA ILE A 63 -0.17 6.07 9.86
C ILE A 63 1.08 5.53 9.13
N THR A 64 1.66 4.43 9.59
CA THR A 64 2.73 3.73 8.85
C THR A 64 2.22 2.54 8.02
N ARG A 65 0.89 2.42 7.85
CA ARG A 65 0.26 1.45 6.96
C ARG A 65 0.83 1.55 5.55
N GLY A 66 1.14 0.40 4.96
CA GLY A 66 1.66 0.32 3.58
C GLY A 66 3.06 0.91 3.39
N ILE A 67 3.77 1.25 4.48
CA ILE A 67 5.16 1.70 4.40
C ILE A 67 6.05 0.60 3.80
N ASN A 68 7.19 1.00 3.23
CA ASN A 68 8.19 0.04 2.78
C ASN A 68 8.56 -0.92 3.93
N ARG A 69 8.53 -2.22 3.65
CA ARG A 69 8.75 -3.31 4.61
C ARG A 69 10.01 -3.14 5.48
N PHE A 70 11.09 -2.57 4.94
CA PHE A 70 12.33 -2.39 5.70
C PHE A 70 12.22 -1.26 6.71
N LYS A 71 11.53 -0.16 6.36
CA LYS A 71 11.18 0.90 7.31
C LYS A 71 10.24 0.39 8.39
N GLY A 72 9.22 -0.38 7.98
CA GLY A 72 8.29 -1.04 8.91
C GLY A 72 9.00 -1.96 9.90
N LEU A 73 9.98 -2.74 9.42
CA LEU A 73 10.84 -3.55 10.27
C LEU A 73 11.70 -2.71 11.22
N ALA A 74 12.32 -1.62 10.74
CA ALA A 74 13.12 -0.73 11.59
C ALA A 74 12.30 -0.16 12.76
N LEU A 75 11.08 0.32 12.49
CA LEU A 75 10.16 0.82 13.51
C LEU A 75 9.80 -0.26 14.53
N ALA A 76 9.48 -1.47 14.06
CA ALA A 76 9.13 -2.59 14.95
C ALA A 76 10.31 -3.03 15.82
N LEU A 77 11.53 -3.10 15.26
CA LEU A 77 12.74 -3.46 16.00
C LEU A 77 13.11 -2.40 17.05
N ALA A 78 12.98 -1.12 16.72
CA ALA A 78 13.20 -0.03 17.67
C ALA A 78 12.23 -0.11 18.86
N GLU A 79 10.96 -0.43 18.63
CA GLU A 79 9.99 -0.58 19.72
C GLU A 79 10.23 -1.86 20.53
N VAL A 80 10.71 -2.95 19.92
CA VAL A 80 11.18 -4.16 20.63
C VAL A 80 12.33 -3.85 21.58
N GLU A 81 13.35 -3.12 21.12
CA GLU A 81 14.50 -2.75 21.95
C GLU A 81 14.09 -1.81 23.09
N LYS A 82 13.30 -0.78 22.78
CA LYS A 82 12.77 0.18 23.76
C LYS A 82 11.94 -0.48 24.85
N ARG A 83 11.18 -1.53 24.54
CA ARG A 83 10.38 -2.30 25.51
C ARG A 83 11.18 -3.40 26.24
N GLY A 84 12.43 -3.63 25.85
CA GLY A 84 13.26 -4.69 26.42
C GLY A 84 12.82 -6.11 26.04
N LEU A 85 12.09 -6.25 24.93
CA LEU A 85 11.59 -7.55 24.44
C LEU A 85 12.66 -8.34 23.66
N GLY A 86 13.75 -7.67 23.28
CA GLY A 86 14.87 -8.28 22.58
C GLY A 86 16.02 -7.29 22.42
N ASN A 87 17.25 -7.81 22.34
CA ASN A 87 18.43 -7.00 22.04
C ASN A 87 18.75 -7.12 20.54
N ILE A 88 18.73 -5.99 19.83
CA ILE A 88 18.89 -5.94 18.37
C ILE A 88 20.26 -5.33 18.03
N GLU A 89 21.28 -6.18 18.02
CA GLU A 89 22.63 -5.78 17.63
C GLU A 89 22.67 -5.20 16.21
N GLY A 90 23.23 -4.00 16.07
CA GLY A 90 23.37 -3.31 14.79
C GLY A 90 22.12 -2.55 14.30
N LEU A 91 21.13 -2.32 15.18
CA LEU A 91 19.90 -1.62 14.82
C LEU A 91 20.15 -0.18 14.35
N ALA A 92 21.03 0.58 14.99
CA ALA A 92 21.25 1.99 14.69
C ALA A 92 21.70 2.21 13.23
N GLU A 93 22.64 1.40 12.73
CA GLU A 93 23.08 1.46 11.34
C GLU A 93 22.00 0.98 10.38
N TYR A 94 21.20 -0.02 10.77
CA TYR A 94 20.05 -0.46 9.99
C TYR A 94 19.01 0.66 9.84
N GLU A 95 18.65 1.34 10.92
CA GLU A 95 17.75 2.49 10.89
C GLU A 95 18.29 3.61 10.00
N ALA A 96 19.57 3.95 10.13
CA ALA A 96 20.22 4.96 9.29
C ALA A 96 20.10 4.60 7.80
N TRP A 97 20.40 3.34 7.45
CA TRP A 97 20.25 2.84 6.09
C TRP A 97 18.80 2.98 5.58
N THR A 98 17.78 2.66 6.38
CA THR A 98 16.38 2.80 5.95
C THR A 98 15.95 4.25 5.67
N LYS A 99 16.67 5.23 6.21
CA LYS A 99 16.43 6.67 6.02
C LYS A 99 17.20 7.23 4.83
N GLU A 100 18.43 6.77 4.63
CA GLU A 100 19.39 7.36 3.69
C GLU A 100 19.51 6.61 2.35
N ALA A 101 19.14 5.33 2.30
CA ALA A 101 19.30 4.53 1.10
C ALA A 101 18.47 5.08 -0.07
N LYS A 102 19.10 5.10 -1.25
CA LYS A 102 18.43 5.50 -2.51
C LYS A 102 17.28 4.55 -2.88
N GLU A 103 17.39 3.29 -2.47
CA GLU A 103 16.42 2.25 -2.76
C GLU A 103 16.35 1.26 -1.59
N LEU A 104 15.13 0.83 -1.25
CA LEU A 104 14.87 -0.13 -0.18
C LEU A 104 14.33 -1.44 -0.76
N SER A 105 15.25 -2.30 -1.18
CA SER A 105 14.98 -3.57 -1.84
C SER A 105 15.93 -4.67 -1.38
N ASN A 106 15.58 -5.94 -1.64
CA ASN A 106 16.47 -7.07 -1.32
C ASN A 106 17.85 -6.93 -1.99
N PRO A 107 17.96 -6.56 -3.29
CA PRO A 107 19.27 -6.33 -3.91
C PRO A 107 20.07 -5.21 -3.25
N ALA A 108 19.43 -4.09 -2.91
CA ALA A 108 20.08 -2.97 -2.24
C ALA A 108 20.62 -3.38 -0.86
N LEU A 109 19.82 -4.10 -0.08
CA LEU A 109 20.22 -4.61 1.24
C LEU A 109 21.33 -5.66 1.13
N LEU A 110 21.25 -6.57 0.15
CA LEU A 110 22.30 -7.56 -0.11
C LEU A 110 23.66 -6.88 -0.38
N ALA A 111 23.68 -5.83 -1.20
CA ALA A 111 24.90 -5.07 -1.49
C ALA A 111 25.52 -4.41 -0.24
N VAL A 112 24.71 -4.07 0.77
CA VAL A 112 25.16 -3.55 2.07
C VAL A 112 25.69 -4.68 2.95
N THR A 113 24.97 -5.81 3.05
CA THR A 113 25.41 -6.98 3.83
C THR A 113 26.76 -7.54 3.35
N GLN A 114 27.09 -7.42 2.06
CA GLN A 114 28.40 -7.86 1.53
C GLN A 114 29.59 -7.00 1.99
N LYS A 115 29.33 -5.84 2.60
CA LYS A 115 30.34 -4.84 2.98
C LYS A 115 30.33 -4.52 4.47
N SER A 116 29.48 -5.19 5.24
CA SER A 116 29.24 -4.91 6.64
C SER A 116 28.99 -6.21 7.39
N ASP A 117 29.66 -6.37 8.53
CA ASP A 117 29.43 -7.51 9.44
C ASP A 117 28.27 -7.24 10.42
N ASN A 118 27.39 -6.27 10.12
CA ASN A 118 26.27 -5.90 10.99
C ASN A 118 25.17 -6.99 10.96
N PRO A 119 24.86 -7.63 12.10
CA PRO A 119 23.91 -8.75 12.16
C PRO A 119 22.47 -8.36 11.80
N CYS A 120 22.07 -7.11 12.03
CA CYS A 120 20.74 -6.63 11.71
C CYS A 120 20.49 -6.59 10.20
N PHE A 121 21.49 -6.20 9.40
CA PHE A 121 21.36 -6.23 7.93
C PHE A 121 21.15 -7.66 7.41
N GLU A 122 21.93 -8.62 7.91
CA GLU A 122 21.81 -10.03 7.51
C GLU A 122 20.45 -10.61 7.90
N LYS A 123 20.00 -10.36 9.14
CA LYS A 123 18.69 -10.80 9.62
C LYS A 123 17.54 -10.14 8.85
N ALA A 124 17.62 -8.85 8.56
CA ALA A 124 16.62 -8.15 7.77
C ALA A 124 16.52 -8.71 6.34
N LEU A 125 17.65 -9.04 5.71
CA LEU A 125 17.67 -9.67 4.39
C LEU A 125 17.05 -11.08 4.44
N LEU A 126 17.47 -11.89 5.42
CA LEU A 126 16.94 -13.23 5.64
C LEU A 126 15.43 -13.21 5.88
N TRP A 127 14.96 -12.29 6.72
CA TRP A 127 13.55 -12.06 6.98
C TRP A 127 12.79 -11.73 5.69
N SER A 128 13.27 -10.79 4.89
CA SER A 128 12.59 -10.38 3.66
C SER A 128 12.51 -11.52 2.63
N ILE A 129 13.59 -12.30 2.48
CA ILE A 129 13.60 -13.49 1.60
C ILE A 129 12.61 -14.55 2.09
N ARG A 130 12.61 -14.85 3.39
CA ARG A 130 11.65 -15.80 3.99
C ARG A 130 10.21 -15.34 3.84
N THR A 131 9.97 -14.04 3.98
CA THR A 131 8.65 -13.43 3.83
C THR A 131 8.15 -13.56 2.39
N ASN A 132 8.98 -13.28 1.38
CA ASN A 132 8.61 -13.52 -0.02
C ASN A 132 8.24 -14.99 -0.25
N ARG A 133 9.06 -15.93 0.25
CA ARG A 133 8.77 -17.35 0.12
C ARG A 133 7.45 -17.75 0.79
N ALA A 134 7.14 -17.19 1.95
CA ALA A 134 5.89 -17.44 2.65
C ALA A 134 4.69 -16.89 1.87
N ILE A 135 4.80 -15.67 1.31
CA ILE A 135 3.74 -15.07 0.47
C ILE A 135 3.48 -15.93 -0.78
N HIS A 136 4.53 -16.39 -1.46
CA HIS A 136 4.37 -17.26 -2.64
C HIS A 136 3.76 -18.63 -2.30
N ALA A 137 3.84 -19.07 -1.04
CA ALA A 137 3.26 -20.32 -0.58
C ALA A 137 1.83 -20.17 -0.03
N LEU A 138 1.28 -18.95 0.00
CA LEU A 138 -0.10 -18.73 0.43
C LEU A 138 -1.06 -19.42 -0.54
N PRO A 139 -2.14 -20.04 -0.04
CA PRO A 139 -3.19 -20.55 -0.89
C PRO A 139 -3.85 -19.38 -1.64
N ALA A 140 -4.34 -19.69 -2.84
CA ALA A 140 -5.03 -18.77 -3.74
C ALA A 140 -6.47 -18.46 -3.27
N GLU A 141 -6.61 -18.05 -2.00
CA GLU A 141 -7.87 -17.70 -1.32
C GLU A 141 -8.11 -16.18 -1.25
N ASP A 142 -7.31 -15.39 -1.96
CA ASP A 142 -7.53 -13.96 -2.10
C ASP A 142 -8.93 -13.67 -2.67
N ARG A 143 -9.50 -12.55 -2.23
CA ARG A 143 -10.81 -12.07 -2.65
C ARG A 143 -10.81 -10.54 -2.72
N PRO A 144 -11.58 -9.93 -3.63
CA PRO A 144 -11.86 -8.51 -3.55
C PRO A 144 -12.66 -8.20 -2.29
N PHE A 145 -12.51 -6.99 -1.76
CA PHE A 145 -13.42 -6.51 -0.71
C PHE A 145 -14.87 -6.42 -1.22
N PRO A 146 -15.86 -6.45 -0.31
CA PRO A 146 -17.26 -6.22 -0.69
C PRO A 146 -17.42 -4.94 -1.52
N ASN A 147 -18.35 -4.97 -2.49
CA ASN A 147 -18.68 -3.86 -3.39
C ASN A 147 -17.61 -3.45 -4.42
N VAL A 148 -16.37 -3.97 -4.38
CA VAL A 148 -15.29 -3.61 -5.32
C VAL A 148 -15.68 -3.85 -6.77
N LYS A 149 -15.99 -5.11 -7.14
CA LYS A 149 -16.29 -5.46 -8.54
C LYS A 149 -17.49 -4.68 -9.07
N SER A 150 -18.59 -4.61 -8.30
CA SER A 150 -19.78 -3.84 -8.70
C SER A 150 -19.50 -2.35 -8.89
N ALA A 151 -18.63 -1.76 -8.06
CA ALA A 151 -18.22 -0.37 -8.20
C ALA A 151 -17.36 -0.16 -9.43
N MET A 152 -16.37 -1.04 -9.67
CA MET A 152 -15.53 -1.00 -10.87
C MET A 152 -16.36 -1.16 -12.15
N ASP A 153 -17.26 -2.14 -12.21
CA ASP A 153 -18.18 -2.34 -13.34
C ASP A 153 -19.02 -1.10 -13.67
N ALA A 154 -19.44 -0.36 -12.63
CA ALA A 154 -20.23 0.84 -12.79
C ALA A 154 -19.38 2.06 -13.18
N MET A 155 -18.19 2.22 -12.58
CA MET A 155 -17.26 3.30 -12.88
C MET A 155 -16.65 3.16 -14.27
N ALA A 156 -16.31 1.96 -14.72
CA ALA A 156 -15.71 1.69 -16.04
C ALA A 156 -16.59 2.14 -17.22
N LYS A 157 -17.91 2.33 -16.99
CA LYS A 157 -18.84 2.87 -18.00
C LYS A 157 -18.68 4.38 -18.22
N GLN A 158 -18.04 5.08 -17.29
CA GLN A 158 -17.96 6.55 -17.26
C GLN A 158 -16.55 7.10 -17.04
N ALA A 159 -15.59 6.26 -16.65
CA ALA A 159 -14.20 6.60 -16.42
C ALA A 159 -13.27 5.50 -16.92
N ASP A 160 -12.06 5.88 -17.33
CA ASP A 160 -10.96 4.93 -17.45
C ASP A 160 -10.56 4.45 -16.05
N LEU A 161 -10.23 3.16 -15.89
CA LEU A 161 -9.71 2.62 -14.64
C LEU A 161 -8.26 2.18 -14.82
N ALA A 162 -7.44 2.37 -13.80
CA ALA A 162 -6.07 1.87 -13.79
C ALA A 162 -5.76 1.24 -12.42
N ALA A 163 -5.22 0.02 -12.41
CA ALA A 163 -4.60 -0.51 -11.21
C ALA A 163 -3.27 0.24 -10.99
N VAL A 164 -3.02 0.76 -9.78
CA VAL A 164 -1.78 1.45 -9.43
C VAL A 164 -1.24 0.86 -8.13
N SER A 165 -0.38 -0.14 -8.25
CA SER A 165 0.06 -0.97 -7.12
C SER A 165 1.58 -0.98 -6.94
N SER A 166 2.01 -1.14 -5.68
CA SER A 166 3.41 -1.44 -5.34
C SER A 166 3.72 -2.94 -5.33
N ALA A 167 2.74 -3.80 -5.62
CA ALA A 167 2.96 -5.23 -5.82
C ALA A 167 3.65 -5.51 -7.16
N ASN A 168 4.28 -6.67 -7.27
CA ASN A 168 4.86 -7.14 -8.52
C ASN A 168 3.77 -7.47 -9.54
N ARG A 169 4.13 -7.40 -10.82
CA ARG A 169 3.19 -7.59 -11.93
C ARG A 169 2.45 -8.91 -11.91
N GLU A 170 3.19 -10.01 -11.72
CA GLU A 170 2.64 -11.36 -11.76
C GLU A 170 1.56 -11.56 -10.69
N ALA A 171 1.76 -11.02 -9.48
CA ALA A 171 0.78 -11.09 -8.41
C ALA A 171 -0.50 -10.32 -8.77
N VAL A 172 -0.37 -9.08 -9.24
CA VAL A 172 -1.54 -8.25 -9.61
C VAL A 172 -2.31 -8.88 -10.76
N GLU A 173 -1.63 -9.31 -11.82
CA GLU A 173 -2.28 -9.96 -12.97
C GLU A 173 -3.00 -11.26 -12.57
N ALA A 174 -2.41 -12.06 -11.68
CA ALA A 174 -3.01 -13.31 -11.21
C ALA A 174 -4.18 -13.08 -10.25
N GLU A 175 -4.07 -12.15 -9.30
CA GLU A 175 -5.13 -11.80 -8.34
C GLU A 175 -6.30 -11.11 -9.09
N TRP A 176 -6.03 -10.01 -9.81
CA TRP A 176 -7.06 -9.23 -10.50
C TRP A 176 -7.68 -9.98 -11.67
N GLY A 177 -6.91 -10.81 -12.38
CA GLY A 177 -7.42 -11.64 -13.47
C GLY A 177 -8.41 -12.70 -12.98
N ARG A 178 -8.13 -13.34 -11.83
CA ARG A 178 -9.00 -14.37 -11.25
C ARG A 178 -10.36 -13.83 -10.82
N HIS A 179 -10.41 -12.57 -10.43
CA HIS A 179 -11.63 -11.90 -9.95
C HIS A 179 -12.24 -10.93 -10.95
N HIS A 180 -11.81 -10.98 -12.22
CA HIS A 180 -12.37 -10.16 -13.29
C HIS A 180 -12.27 -8.64 -13.01
N LEU A 181 -11.24 -8.19 -12.30
CA LEU A 181 -10.97 -6.77 -12.06
C LEU A 181 -10.08 -6.19 -13.17
N ALA A 182 -9.14 -6.99 -13.67
CA ALA A 182 -8.17 -6.54 -14.68
C ALA A 182 -8.84 -6.15 -16.02
N GLU A 183 -9.96 -6.80 -16.36
CA GLU A 183 -10.73 -6.52 -17.58
C GLU A 183 -11.40 -5.14 -17.58
N ASP A 184 -11.67 -4.57 -16.41
CA ASP A 184 -12.25 -3.22 -16.27
C ASP A 184 -11.18 -2.12 -16.39
N CYS A 185 -9.90 -2.49 -16.32
CA CYS A 185 -8.78 -1.54 -16.36
C CYS A 185 -8.27 -1.28 -17.77
N SER A 186 -8.00 -0.02 -18.06
CA SER A 186 -7.27 0.42 -19.25
C SER A 186 -5.78 0.08 -19.16
N THR A 187 -5.22 -0.03 -17.94
CA THR A 187 -3.84 -0.48 -17.71
C THR A 187 -3.63 -1.00 -16.28
N LEU A 188 -2.59 -1.82 -16.09
CA LEU A 188 -2.11 -2.30 -14.80
C LEU A 188 -0.71 -1.72 -14.54
N LEU A 189 -0.63 -0.71 -13.67
CA LEU A 189 0.61 -0.03 -13.29
C LEU A 189 1.13 -0.63 -11.98
N THR A 190 2.02 -1.61 -12.12
CA THR A 190 2.62 -2.35 -10.98
C THR A 190 3.98 -1.79 -10.62
N GLN A 191 4.68 -2.40 -9.66
CA GLN A 191 5.99 -1.93 -9.18
C GLN A 191 6.99 -1.60 -10.31
N GLU A 192 6.96 -2.38 -11.39
CA GLU A 192 7.80 -2.25 -12.58
C GLU A 192 7.48 -1.01 -13.44
N ALA A 193 6.28 -0.45 -13.33
CA ALA A 193 5.89 0.79 -13.98
C ALA A 193 6.45 2.04 -13.26
N GLY A 194 6.91 1.88 -12.02
CA GLY A 194 7.49 2.93 -11.19
C GLY A 194 6.68 3.18 -9.92
N THR A 195 7.02 4.26 -9.21
CA THR A 195 6.28 4.65 -7.99
C THR A 195 4.84 5.08 -8.33
N LYS A 196 3.91 4.97 -7.37
CA LYS A 196 2.52 5.44 -7.54
C LYS A 196 2.46 6.90 -7.99
N ALA A 197 3.26 7.76 -7.36
CA ALA A 197 3.36 9.17 -7.74
C ALA A 197 3.87 9.37 -9.18
N PHE A 198 4.83 8.56 -9.63
CA PHE A 198 5.30 8.59 -11.02
C PHE A 198 4.18 8.15 -11.98
N CYS A 199 3.52 7.04 -11.69
CA CYS A 199 2.42 6.51 -12.49
C CYS A 199 1.28 7.51 -12.68
N ILE A 200 0.82 8.15 -11.60
CA ILE A 200 -0.21 9.20 -11.65
C ILE A 200 0.29 10.39 -12.48
N GLY A 201 1.56 10.76 -12.35
CA GLY A 201 2.17 11.84 -13.13
C GLY A 201 2.21 11.55 -14.63
N GLU A 202 2.51 10.31 -15.03
CA GLU A 202 2.45 9.88 -16.43
C GLU A 202 1.02 9.87 -16.97
N LEU A 203 0.05 9.38 -16.17
CA LEU A 203 -1.36 9.43 -16.55
C LEU A 203 -1.81 10.88 -16.79
N ARG A 204 -1.40 11.83 -15.95
CA ARG A 204 -1.70 13.26 -16.17
C ARG A 204 -1.20 13.79 -17.52
N LYS A 205 -0.03 13.33 -17.99
CA LYS A 205 0.52 13.71 -19.30
C LYS A 205 -0.30 13.20 -20.48
N MET A 206 -1.20 12.23 -20.25
CA MET A 206 -2.15 11.74 -21.25
C MET A 206 -3.37 12.66 -21.45
N GLY A 207 -3.45 13.80 -20.72
CA GLY A 207 -4.48 14.81 -20.91
C GLY A 207 -5.73 14.62 -20.04
N TYR A 208 -5.59 13.98 -18.88
CA TYR A 208 -6.61 14.05 -17.82
C TYR A 208 -6.40 15.30 -16.98
N GLU A 209 -7.46 16.05 -16.73
CA GLU A 209 -7.41 17.22 -15.86
C GLU A 209 -7.22 16.78 -14.40
N PRO A 210 -6.47 17.52 -13.55
CA PRO A 210 -6.18 17.10 -12.17
C PRO A 210 -7.43 16.81 -11.32
N GLY A 211 -8.50 17.59 -11.51
CA GLY A 211 -9.79 17.37 -10.85
C GLY A 211 -10.61 16.18 -11.38
N ARG A 212 -10.09 15.47 -12.39
CA ARG A 212 -10.68 14.28 -13.02
C ARG A 212 -9.83 13.03 -12.86
N ILE A 213 -8.75 13.12 -12.08
CA ILE A 213 -7.92 11.99 -11.67
C ILE A 213 -8.22 11.73 -10.19
N LEU A 214 -8.61 10.50 -9.87
CA LEU A 214 -8.87 10.08 -8.49
C LEU A 214 -7.95 8.91 -8.13
N MET A 215 -7.16 9.06 -7.06
CA MET A 215 -6.44 7.95 -6.44
C MET A 215 -7.30 7.36 -5.31
N VAL A 216 -7.63 6.08 -5.43
CA VAL A 216 -8.33 5.27 -4.43
C VAL A 216 -7.32 4.36 -3.75
N GLY A 217 -7.14 4.51 -2.45
CA GLY A 217 -6.12 3.75 -1.70
C GLY A 217 -6.34 3.77 -0.20
N ASP A 218 -5.67 2.86 0.49
CA ASP A 218 -5.81 2.63 1.93
C ASP A 218 -4.56 3.03 2.73
N ALA A 219 -3.46 3.41 2.06
CA ALA A 219 -2.21 3.75 2.70
C ALA A 219 -1.82 5.23 2.50
N PRO A 220 -1.08 5.84 3.43
CA PRO A 220 -0.60 7.22 3.27
C PRO A 220 0.24 7.44 2.01
N GLY A 221 0.94 6.40 1.53
CA GLY A 221 1.66 6.46 0.25
C GLY A 221 0.75 6.74 -0.97
N ASP A 222 -0.53 6.35 -0.92
CA ASP A 222 -1.52 6.65 -1.96
C ASP A 222 -1.96 8.11 -1.91
N ARG A 223 -2.29 8.58 -0.70
CA ARG A 223 -2.63 9.98 -0.43
C ARG A 223 -1.51 10.91 -0.85
N ASP A 224 -0.28 10.62 -0.43
CA ASP A 224 0.89 11.45 -0.71
C ASP A 224 1.21 11.45 -2.22
N ALA A 225 0.98 10.32 -2.91
CA ALA A 225 1.10 10.24 -4.37
C ALA A 225 0.06 11.10 -5.10
N ALA A 226 -1.17 11.14 -4.59
CA ALA A 226 -2.22 12.01 -5.10
C ALA A 226 -1.90 13.49 -4.88
N GLU A 227 -1.50 13.86 -3.65
CA GLU A 227 -1.14 15.22 -3.27
C GLU A 227 0.03 15.74 -4.10
N LYS A 228 1.09 14.95 -4.25
CA LYS A 228 2.27 15.31 -5.06
C LYS A 228 1.93 15.63 -6.52
N ASN A 229 0.86 15.03 -7.05
CA ASN A 229 0.38 15.27 -8.41
C ASN A 229 -0.76 16.28 -8.49
N GLY A 230 -1.23 16.81 -7.36
CA GLY A 230 -2.35 17.75 -7.28
C GLY A 230 -3.68 17.15 -7.74
N VAL A 231 -3.87 15.84 -7.58
CA VAL A 231 -5.08 15.11 -7.97
C VAL A 231 -5.95 14.78 -6.75
N ARG A 232 -7.15 14.22 -6.97
CA ARG A 232 -8.04 13.83 -5.86
C ARG A 232 -7.60 12.53 -5.20
N PHE A 233 -7.85 12.41 -3.91
CA PHE A 233 -7.64 11.19 -3.14
C PHE A 233 -8.94 10.76 -2.47
N TYR A 234 -9.24 9.47 -2.52
CA TYR A 234 -10.34 8.85 -1.79
C TYR A 234 -9.82 7.67 -0.96
N PRO A 235 -9.98 7.71 0.38
CA PRO A 235 -9.48 6.67 1.25
C PRO A 235 -10.38 5.44 1.28
N ILE A 236 -9.78 4.26 1.25
CA ILE A 236 -10.40 3.01 1.72
C ILE A 236 -10.00 2.85 3.19
N LEU A 237 -10.98 2.89 4.08
CA LEU A 237 -10.75 2.87 5.53
C LEU A 237 -10.61 1.41 6.02
N VAL A 238 -9.61 1.16 6.86
CA VAL A 238 -9.32 -0.15 7.42
C VAL A 238 -10.47 -0.60 8.31
N GLY A 239 -10.96 -1.82 8.09
CA GLY A 239 -12.12 -2.39 8.78
C GLY A 239 -13.47 -1.85 8.27
N HIS A 240 -13.47 -0.99 7.25
CA HIS A 240 -14.64 -0.40 6.61
C HIS A 240 -14.49 -0.41 5.08
N GLU A 241 -13.78 -1.39 4.53
CA GLU A 241 -13.40 -1.42 3.12
C GLU A 241 -14.65 -1.52 2.24
N GLY A 242 -15.59 -2.39 2.60
CA GLY A 242 -16.85 -2.56 1.88
C GLY A 242 -17.72 -1.29 1.86
N GLU A 243 -17.84 -0.61 3.01
CA GLU A 243 -18.55 0.67 3.12
C GLU A 243 -17.84 1.77 2.33
N SER A 244 -16.50 1.79 2.36
CA SER A 244 -15.70 2.76 1.62
C SER A 244 -15.91 2.62 0.12
N TRP A 245 -15.94 1.40 -0.42
CA TRP A 245 -16.25 1.13 -1.83
C TRP A 245 -17.68 1.48 -2.21
N LYS A 246 -18.64 1.25 -1.32
CA LYS A 246 -20.03 1.66 -1.53
C LYS A 246 -20.15 3.19 -1.61
N ARG A 247 -19.58 3.91 -0.64
CA ARG A 247 -19.57 5.39 -0.63
C ARG A 247 -18.80 5.97 -1.81
N LEU A 248 -17.73 5.31 -2.26
CA LEU A 248 -17.01 5.71 -3.47
C LEU A 248 -17.96 5.78 -4.66
N LEU A 249 -18.72 4.71 -4.91
CA LEU A 249 -19.63 4.64 -6.04
C LEU A 249 -20.84 5.57 -5.90
N GLU A 250 -21.43 5.63 -4.70
CA GLU A 250 -22.71 6.33 -4.47
C GLU A 250 -22.54 7.83 -4.25
N GLU A 251 -21.36 8.30 -3.82
CA GLU A 251 -21.12 9.69 -3.41
C GLU A 251 -19.89 10.31 -4.06
N ALA A 252 -18.70 9.75 -3.86
CA ALA A 252 -17.45 10.41 -4.25
C ALA A 252 -17.24 10.43 -5.77
N PHE A 253 -17.53 9.33 -6.45
CA PHE A 253 -17.42 9.23 -7.91
C PHE A 253 -18.41 10.15 -8.65
N PRO A 254 -19.71 10.22 -8.27
CA PRO A 254 -20.62 11.24 -8.78
C PRO A 254 -20.12 12.67 -8.58
N LYS A 255 -19.57 13.01 -7.41
CA LYS A 255 -18.97 14.34 -7.14
C LYS A 255 -17.78 14.61 -8.06
N LEU A 256 -16.93 13.62 -8.30
CA LEU A 256 -15.81 13.71 -9.23
C LEU A 256 -16.31 13.98 -10.66
N LEU A 257 -17.34 13.27 -11.13
CA LEU A 257 -17.95 13.45 -12.45
C LEU A 257 -18.69 14.78 -12.61
N ALA A 258 -19.29 15.30 -11.54
CA ALA A 258 -19.95 16.60 -11.55
C ALA A 258 -18.98 17.79 -11.38
N GLY A 259 -17.71 17.53 -11.01
CA GLY A 259 -16.75 18.58 -10.66
C GLY A 259 -17.00 19.23 -9.29
N SER A 260 -17.82 18.61 -8.45
CA SER A 260 -18.14 19.05 -7.09
C SER A 260 -17.33 18.33 -6.00
N PHE A 261 -16.32 17.54 -6.39
CA PHE A 261 -15.28 17.06 -5.49
C PHE A 261 -14.32 18.22 -5.18
N ASP A 262 -14.67 19.03 -4.19
CA ASP A 262 -13.95 20.25 -3.81
C ASP A 262 -12.93 20.02 -2.67
N ALA A 263 -12.30 21.10 -2.23
CA ALA A 263 -11.28 21.05 -1.18
C ALA A 263 -11.85 20.75 0.21
N GLU A 264 -13.10 21.14 0.48
CA GLU A 264 -13.76 20.86 1.76
C GLU A 264 -14.04 19.37 1.89
N TYR A 265 -14.58 18.76 0.82
CA TYR A 265 -14.79 17.32 0.75
C TYR A 265 -13.49 16.52 0.84
N GLN A 266 -12.43 16.96 0.14
CA GLN A 266 -11.11 16.33 0.24
C GLN A 266 -10.56 16.37 1.68
N LYS A 267 -10.77 17.48 2.39
CA LYS A 267 -10.34 17.64 3.79
C LYS A 267 -11.11 16.69 4.73
N GLU A 268 -12.42 16.55 4.55
CA GLU A 268 -13.24 15.61 5.32
C GLU A 268 -12.73 14.17 5.15
N LEU A 269 -12.48 13.75 3.91
CA LEU A 269 -11.95 12.41 3.61
C LEU A 269 -10.57 12.18 4.25
N ASN A 270 -9.67 13.16 4.16
CA ASN A 270 -8.35 13.06 4.76
C ASN A 270 -8.42 12.98 6.29
N GLN A 271 -9.32 13.73 6.93
CA GLN A 271 -9.51 13.68 8.38
C GLN A 271 -10.05 12.32 8.83
N ALA A 272 -11.06 11.77 8.13
CA ALA A 272 -11.58 10.44 8.43
C ALA A 272 -10.50 9.35 8.25
N PHE A 273 -9.67 9.48 7.22
CA PHE A 273 -8.53 8.61 6.96
C PHE A 273 -7.49 8.64 8.09
N GLU A 274 -7.07 9.84 8.49
CA GLU A 274 -6.11 10.04 9.57
C GLU A 274 -6.64 9.49 10.91
N GLN A 275 -7.89 9.77 11.24
CA GLN A 275 -8.54 9.24 12.45
C GLN A 275 -8.62 7.70 12.43
N ASN A 276 -8.93 7.09 11.29
CA ASN A 276 -8.97 5.64 11.14
C ASN A 276 -7.59 4.99 11.36
N LEU A 277 -6.50 5.71 11.02
CA LEU A 277 -5.11 5.28 11.23
C LEU A 277 -4.51 5.78 12.57
N GLY A 278 -5.35 6.18 13.52
CA GLY A 278 -4.93 6.54 14.88
C GLY A 278 -4.24 7.90 14.98
N VAL A 279 -4.34 8.76 13.96
CA VAL A 279 -3.91 10.16 14.03
C VAL A 279 -5.09 10.96 14.57
N HIS A 280 -4.94 11.44 15.80
CA HIS A 280 -5.87 12.37 16.41
C HIS A 280 -5.29 13.78 16.29
N ALA A 281 -6.14 14.76 16.00
CA ALA A 281 -5.72 16.15 16.16
C ALA A 281 -5.31 16.32 17.63
N ASP A 282 -4.09 16.80 17.87
CA ASP A 282 -3.67 17.19 19.22
C ASP A 282 -4.77 18.11 19.77
N SER A 283 -5.35 17.72 20.90
CA SER A 283 -6.23 18.61 21.66
C SER A 283 -5.42 19.86 21.99
N GLU A 284 -5.90 21.00 21.49
CA GLU A 284 -5.35 22.36 21.58
C GLU A 284 -4.49 22.68 22.81
#